data_AF-A0A845XNE5-F1
#
_entry.id   AF-A0A845XNE5-F1
#
_cell.length_a   1.000
_cell.length_b   1.000
_cell.length_c   1.000
_cell.angle_alpha   90.00
_cell.angle_beta   90.00
_cell.angle_gamma   90.00
#
_symmetry.space_group_name_H-M   'P 1'
#
loop_
_entity.id
_entity.type
_entity.pdbx_description
1 polymer ?
#
loop_
_entity_poly.entity_id
_entity_poly.type
_entity_poly.pdbx_seq_one_letter_code
_entity_poly.pdbx_strand_id
1 'polypeptide(L)' 'MRQIQVCGGVFAATAMALWATQPVVAASQVSAIRFNQQGSELELKLETKGGNERPQIFAVNQGNVLVADLVNTQLSLP' A
#
# COMPACT_ATOMS: atom_id res chain seq x y z
N MET A 1 69.96 12.30 4.22
CA MET A 1 68.80 12.37 5.13
C MET A 1 67.86 13.44 4.61
N ARG A 2 66.64 13.09 4.18
CA ARG A 2 65.46 13.99 4.15
C ARG A 2 64.24 13.16 3.81
N GLN A 3 63.56 12.72 4.85
CA GLN A 3 62.29 12.03 4.79
C GLN A 3 61.21 13.10 4.58
N ILE A 4 60.60 13.12 3.39
CA ILE A 4 59.43 13.96 3.14
C ILE A 4 58.22 13.18 3.66
N GLN A 5 57.76 13.55 4.85
CA GLN A 5 56.52 13.07 5.44
C GLN A 5 55.35 13.66 4.64
N VAL A 6 54.79 12.88 3.73
CA VAL A 6 53.47 13.18 3.15
C VAL A 6 52.44 12.50 4.04
N CYS A 7 51.85 13.27 4.95
CA CYS A 7 50.64 12.90 5.67
C CYS A 7 49.49 12.72 4.67
N GLY A 8 49.37 11.51 4.12
CA GLY A 8 48.22 11.09 3.33
C GLY A 8 47.03 10.80 4.24
N GLY A 9 46.38 11.85 4.74
CA GLY A 9 45.10 11.72 5.44
C GLY A 9 44.00 11.33 4.45
N VAL A 10 43.68 10.03 4.38
CA VAL A 10 42.51 9.55 3.64
C VAL A 10 41.27 9.79 4.50
N PHE A 11 40.53 10.85 4.21
CA PHE A 11 39.18 11.05 4.75
C PHE A 11 38.24 10.05 4.09
N ALA A 12 37.95 8.95 4.80
CA ALA A 12 36.90 8.01 4.40
C ALA A 12 35.52 8.64 4.68
N ALA A 13 34.92 9.26 3.67
CA ALA A 13 33.53 9.69 3.74
C ALA A 13 32.63 8.46 3.55
N THR A 14 32.06 7.95 4.65
CA THR A 14 31.03 6.91 4.61
C THR A 14 29.70 7.54 4.17
N ALA A 15 29.28 7.29 2.93
CA ALA A 15 27.94 7.66 2.47
C ALA A 15 26.89 6.74 3.12
N MET A 16 26.06 7.29 4.00
CA MET A 16 24.91 6.57 4.53
C MET A 16 23.82 6.52 3.45
N ALA A 17 23.58 5.33 2.88
CA ALA A 17 22.45 5.12 2.01
C ALA A 17 21.15 5.17 2.84
N LEU A 18 20.41 6.27 2.72
CA LEU A 18 19.04 6.34 3.23
C LEU A 18 18.19 5.43 2.35
N TRP A 19 17.73 4.31 2.90
CA TRP A 19 16.72 3.47 2.27
C TRP A 19 15.43 4.27 2.23
N ALA A 20 15.14 4.91 1.10
CA ALA A 20 13.86 5.59 0.90
C ALA A 20 12.76 4.52 0.87
N THR A 21 11.97 4.44 1.95
CA THR A 21 10.72 3.67 1.93
C THR A 21 9.78 4.38 0.95
N GLN A 22 9.63 3.83 -0.26
CA GLN A 22 8.71 4.38 -1.24
C GLN A 22 7.29 4.27 -0.69
N PRO A 23 6.46 5.34 -0.79
CA PRO A 23 5.08 5.28 -0.33
C PRO A 23 4.33 4.23 -1.17
N VAL A 24 3.66 3.29 -0.50
CA VAL A 24 2.69 2.41 -1.16
C VAL A 24 1.52 3.28 -1.62
N VAL A 25 1.35 3.37 -2.94
CA VAL A 25 0.21 4.05 -3.56
C VAL A 25 -0.94 3.04 -3.62
N ALA A 26 -2.15 3.47 -3.25
CA ALA A 26 -3.33 2.64 -3.41
C ALA A 26 -3.49 2.26 -4.89
N ALA A 27 -3.48 0.96 -5.18
CA ALA A 27 -3.60 0.45 -6.54
C ALA A 27 -5.03 0.54 -7.07
N SER A 28 -6.04 0.71 -6.21
CA SER A 28 -7.42 0.87 -6.63
C SER A 28 -8.22 1.72 -5.64
N GLN A 29 -9.22 2.45 -6.14
CA GLN A 29 -10.04 3.35 -5.33
C GLN A 29 -11.51 2.94 -5.37
N VAL A 30 -12.09 2.64 -4.20
CA VAL A 30 -13.53 2.42 -4.06
C VAL A 30 -14.23 3.77 -4.15
N SER A 31 -15.08 3.90 -5.17
CA SER A 31 -15.76 5.14 -5.56
C SER A 31 -17.26 5.13 -5.26
N ALA A 32 -17.86 3.95 -5.10
CA ALA A 32 -19.24 3.80 -4.66
C ALA A 32 -19.46 2.45 -3.96
N ILE A 33 -20.47 2.43 -3.10
CA ILE A 33 -20.94 1.24 -2.40
C ILE A 33 -22.41 1.09 -2.73
N ARG A 34 -22.80 -0.08 -3.24
CA ARG A 34 -24.19 -0.41 -3.55
C ARG A 34 -24.62 -1.68 -2.84
N PHE A 35 -25.87 -1.68 -2.40
CA PHE A 35 -26.55 -2.84 -1.88
C PHE A 35 -27.63 -3.25 -2.86
N ASN A 36 -27.70 -4.53 -3.17
CA ASN A 36 -28.72 -5.11 -4.02
C ASN A 36 -29.30 -6.34 -3.31
N GLN A 37 -30.56 -6.24 -2.90
CA GLN A 37 -31.23 -7.32 -2.20
C GLN A 37 -32.00 -8.18 -3.20
N GLN A 38 -31.70 -9.48 -3.22
CA GLN A 38 -32.33 -10.46 -4.11
C GLN A 38 -32.96 -11.56 -3.25
N GLY A 39 -34.22 -11.36 -2.88
CA GLY A 39 -34.92 -12.28 -1.97
C GLY A 39 -34.26 -12.32 -0.60
N SER A 40 -33.75 -13.49 -0.20
CA SER A 40 -33.00 -13.70 1.04
C SER A 40 -31.50 -13.42 0.92
N GLU A 41 -31.01 -13.12 -0.29
CA GLU A 41 -29.60 -12.78 -0.51
C GLU A 41 -29.40 -11.26 -0.52
N LEU A 42 -28.25 -10.82 0.02
CA LEU A 42 -27.79 -9.44 -0.05
C LEU A 42 -26.47 -9.40 -0.81
N GLU A 43 -26.47 -8.76 -1.97
CA GLU A 43 -25.27 -8.44 -2.72
C GLU A 43 -24.73 -7.07 -2.28
N LEU A 44 -23.46 -7.04 -1.89
CA LEU A 44 -22.68 -5.83 -1.68
C LEU A 44 -21.75 -5.63 -2.88
N LYS A 45 -21.94 -4.54 -3.61
CA LYS A 45 -21.13 -4.20 -4.78
C LYS A 45 -20.30 -2.95 -4.51
N LEU A 46 -18.98 -3.10 -4.57
CA LEU A 46 -18.00 -2.02 -4.45
C LEU A 46 -17.54 -1.62 -5.85
N GLU A 47 -17.82 -0.39 -6.26
CA GLU A 47 -17.39 0.13 -7.56
C GLU A 47 -16.00 0.74 -7.44
N THR A 48 -15.04 0.17 -8.14
CA THR A 48 -13.65 0.62 -8.10
C THR A 48 -13.28 1.41 -9.35
N LYS A 49 -12.47 2.47 -9.18
CA LYS A 49 -11.86 3.26 -10.25
C LYS A 49 -10.35 3.36 -10.00
N GLY A 50 -9.60 3.58 -11.07
CA GLY A 50 -8.14 3.74 -10.98
C GLY A 50 -7.38 2.43 -10.78
N GLY A 51 -6.17 2.43 -11.34
CA GLY A 51 -5.18 1.34 -11.36
C GLY A 51 -5.54 0.11 -12.19
N ASN A 52 -4.48 -0.60 -12.60
CA ASN A 52 -4.59 -1.74 -13.51
C ASN A 52 -4.97 -3.05 -12.81
N GLU A 53 -5.14 -3.03 -11.49
CA GLU A 53 -5.27 -4.23 -10.66
C GLU A 53 -6.57 -4.19 -9.84
N ARG A 54 -7.23 -5.36 -9.75
CA ARG A 54 -8.38 -5.54 -8.86
C ARG A 54 -7.89 -5.59 -7.40
N PRO A 55 -8.66 -5.01 -6.45
CA PRO A 55 -8.40 -5.18 -5.03
C PRO A 55 -8.29 -6.65 -4.62
N GLN A 56 -7.35 -6.94 -3.73
CA GLN A 56 -7.35 -8.22 -3.01
C GLN A 56 -8.33 -8.12 -1.84
N ILE A 57 -9.19 -9.13 -1.71
CA ILE A 57 -10.29 -9.15 -0.74
C ILE A 57 -10.12 -10.36 0.17
N PHE A 58 -10.10 -10.13 1.48
CA PHE A 58 -10.09 -11.18 2.50
C PHE A 58 -11.38 -11.11 3.30
N ALA A 59 -12.26 -12.09 3.10
CA ALA A 59 -13.55 -12.13 3.78
C ALA A 59 -13.57 -13.25 4.82
N VAL A 60 -14.07 -12.94 6.01
CA VAL A 60 -14.27 -13.89 7.11
C VAL A 60 -15.67 -13.74 7.68
N ASN A 61 -16.33 -14.87 7.90
CA ASN A 61 -17.61 -14.92 8.57
C ASN A 61 -17.38 -15.05 10.09
N GLN A 62 -17.83 -14.05 10.84
CA GLN A 62 -17.73 -13.98 12.30
C GLN A 62 -19.14 -14.07 12.90
N GLY A 63 -19.62 -15.30 13.10
CA GLY A 63 -20.97 -15.57 13.59
C GLY A 63 -22.03 -15.13 12.57
N ASN A 64 -22.66 -13.98 12.84
CA ASN A 64 -23.73 -13.43 12.00
C ASN A 64 -23.25 -12.22 11.18
N VAL A 65 -21.95 -11.92 11.18
CA VAL A 65 -21.34 -10.75 10.55
C VAL A 65 -20.32 -11.20 9.52
N LEU A 66 -20.41 -10.67 8.30
CA LEU A 66 -19.36 -10.81 7.28
C LEU A 66 -18.42 -9.61 7.40
N VAL A 67 -17.15 -9.87 7.68
CA VAL A 67 -16.08 -8.86 7.68
C VAL A 67 -15.21 -9.10 6.46
N ALA A 68 -14.95 -8.05 5.67
CA ALA A 68 -14.11 -8.14 4.49
C ALA A 68 -13.06 -7.02 4.47
N ASP A 69 -11.79 -7.40 4.42
CA ASP A 69 -10.66 -6.49 4.33
C ASP A 69 -10.22 -6.34 2.87
N LEU A 70 -10.16 -5.09 2.40
CA LEU A 70 -9.67 -4.74 1.07
C LEU A 70 -8.31 -4.05 1.18
N VAL A 71 -7.24 -4.74 0.80
CA VAL A 71 -5.87 -4.23 0.93
C VAL A 71 -5.41 -3.47 -0.31
N ASN A 72 -4.44 -2.57 -0.14
CA ASN A 72 -3.93 -1.70 -1.22
C ASN A 72 -5.03 -0.90 -1.93
N THR A 73 -6.13 -0.62 -1.23
CA THR A 73 -7.24 0.17 -1.74
C THR A 73 -7.48 1.41 -0.91
N GLN A 74 -7.99 2.45 -1.55
CA GLN A 74 -8.43 3.67 -0.88
C GLN A 74 -9.94 3.82 -1.00
N LEU A 75 -10.58 4.27 0.08
CA LEU A 75 -12.00 4.62 0.08
C LEU A 75 -12.16 6.11 -0.22
N SER A 76 -12.98 6.42 -1.21
CA SER A 76 -13.28 7.81 -1.61
C SER A 76 -14.73 7.92 -2.03
N LEU A 77 -15.57 8.32 -1.09
CA LEU A 77 -16.99 8.54 -1.29
C LEU A 77 -17.26 10.05 -1.47
N PRO A 78 -18.28 10.42 -2.27
CA PRO A 78 -18.72 11.81 -2.38
C PRO A 78 -19.30 12.34 -1.07
#